data_AF-A0A5C4M0J5-F1
#
_entry.id   AF-A0A5C4M0J5-F1
#
_cell.length_a   1.000
_cell.length_b   1.000
_cell.length_c   1.000
_cell.angle_alpha   90.00
_cell.angle_beta   90.00
_cell.angle_gamma   90.00
#
_symmetry.space_group_name_H-M   'P 1'
#
loop_
_entity.id
_entity.type
_entity.pdbx_description
1 polymer ?
#
loop_
_entity_poly.entity_id
_entity_poly.type
_entity_poly.pdbx_seq_one_letter_code
_entity_poly.pdbx_strand_id
1 'polypeptide(L)'
;MRGESEADSFVIAGDNVDVYENLTGIDGNGLMIPGGWGAGSPLKIILAMDQMLETVDRDPYRIVPMHDTNLPDKFPSRRTAAGNAVTQIRLATGATSYV
;
A
#
# COMPACT_ATOMS: atom_id res chain seq x y z
N MET A 1 -4.18 5.82 -15.34
CA MET A 1 -4.17 4.38 -15.06
C MET A 1 -2.73 3.93 -15.11
N ARG A 2 -2.18 3.38 -14.01
CA ARG A 2 -0.85 2.77 -14.06
C ARG A 2 -0.94 1.48 -14.88
N GLY A 3 0.00 1.30 -15.80
CA GLY A 3 0.01 0.18 -16.74
C GLY A 3 0.14 -1.17 -16.01
N GLU A 4 -0.26 -2.22 -16.71
CA GLU A 4 -0.05 -3.60 -16.28
C GLU A 4 1.46 -3.83 -16.05
N SER A 5 1.84 -4.39 -14.90
CA SER A 5 3.20 -4.90 -14.67
C SER A 5 3.16 -6.42 -14.55
N GLU A 6 4.28 -7.10 -14.80
CA GLU A 6 4.36 -8.58 -14.83
C GLU A 6 4.00 -9.22 -13.49
N ALA A 7 4.30 -8.59 -12.35
CA ALA A 7 3.68 -8.96 -11.09
C ALA A 7 2.14 -8.84 -11.20
N ASP A 8 1.40 -9.92 -11.01
CA ASP A 8 -0.07 -9.86 -10.88
C ASP A 8 -0.53 -9.68 -9.42
N SER A 9 0.44 -9.68 -8.49
CA SER A 9 0.21 -9.76 -7.05
C SER A 9 0.17 -8.38 -6.39
N PHE A 10 -0.69 -8.31 -5.38
CA PHE A 10 -0.73 -7.24 -4.37
C PHE A 10 -0.51 -7.89 -3.01
N VAL A 11 0.09 -7.15 -2.09
CA VAL A 11 0.29 -7.57 -0.70
C VAL A 11 -0.57 -6.71 0.20
N ILE A 12 -1.38 -7.32 1.07
CA ILE A 12 -2.03 -6.63 2.18
C ILE A 12 -1.07 -6.66 3.36
N ALA A 13 -0.55 -5.52 3.77
CA ALA A 13 0.62 -5.45 4.66
C ALA A 13 0.30 -5.76 6.13
N GLY A 14 -0.96 -5.61 6.55
CA GLY A 14 -1.29 -5.49 7.96
C GLY A 14 -0.61 -4.27 8.58
N ASP A 15 -0.34 -4.32 9.89
CA ASP A 15 0.30 -3.21 10.62
C ASP A 15 1.84 -3.15 10.43
N ASN A 16 2.40 -3.92 9.49
CA ASN A 16 3.81 -3.76 9.12
C ASN A 16 4.04 -2.51 8.26
N VAL A 17 3.00 -2.00 7.60
CA VAL A 17 3.02 -0.78 6.79
C VAL A 17 1.75 0.02 7.10
N ASP A 18 1.92 1.10 7.85
CA ASP A 18 0.83 2.00 8.22
C ASP A 18 0.48 2.93 7.07
N VAL A 19 1.52 3.50 6.45
CA VAL A 19 1.46 4.50 5.38
C VAL A 19 2.52 4.23 4.33
N TYR A 20 2.37 4.76 3.11
CA TYR A 20 3.36 4.55 2.05
C TYR A 20 4.76 5.05 2.43
N GLU A 21 4.88 6.10 3.24
CA GLU A 21 6.16 6.64 3.72
C GLU A 21 6.96 5.62 4.53
N ASN A 22 6.35 4.56 5.06
CA ASN A 22 7.12 3.46 5.65
C ASN A 22 8.01 2.78 4.61
N LEU A 23 7.49 2.59 3.39
CA LEU A 23 8.19 1.92 2.29
C LEU A 23 9.03 2.88 1.46
N THR A 24 8.48 4.06 1.17
CA THR A 24 9.12 5.05 0.29
C THR A 24 10.07 5.99 1.02
N GLY A 25 10.02 5.99 2.35
CA GLY A 25 10.64 6.98 3.21
C GLY A 25 9.87 8.29 3.26
N ILE A 26 10.15 9.07 4.31
CA ILE A 26 9.61 10.43 4.49
C ILE A 26 10.05 11.29 3.29
N ASP A 27 9.09 12.02 2.72
CA ASP A 27 9.27 12.85 1.53
C ASP A 27 9.88 12.10 0.32
N GLY A 28 9.72 10.76 0.29
CA GLY A 28 10.25 9.92 -0.79
C GLY A 28 11.77 9.76 -0.78
N ASN A 29 12.42 9.87 0.38
CA ASN A 29 13.89 9.77 0.48
C ASN A 29 14.46 8.35 0.24
N GLY A 30 13.61 7.34 0.06
CA GLY A 30 14.01 5.96 -0.23
C GLY A 30 14.47 5.14 0.98
N LEU A 31 14.43 5.71 2.19
CA LEU A 31 14.81 5.01 3.41
C LEU A 31 13.56 4.41 4.06
N MET A 32 13.50 3.09 4.18
CA MET A 32 12.41 2.41 4.88
C MET A 32 12.38 2.79 6.36
N ILE A 33 11.19 3.08 6.89
CA ILE A 33 10.99 3.49 8.28
C ILE A 33 9.87 2.61 8.87
N PRO A 34 10.13 1.88 9.98
CA PRO A 34 9.08 1.14 10.68
C PRO A 34 7.90 2.04 11.07
N GLY A 35 6.70 1.46 11.14
CA GLY A 35 5.52 2.13 11.68
C GLY A 35 5.76 2.73 13.07
N GLY A 36 5.14 3.88 13.36
CA GLY A 36 5.38 4.64 14.60
C GLY A 36 4.96 3.89 15.88
N TRP A 37 4.08 2.90 15.74
CA TRP A 37 3.62 2.02 16.81
C TRP A 37 4.09 0.56 16.63
N GLY A 38 5.11 0.33 15.80
CA GLY A 38 5.66 -1.00 15.56
C GLY A 38 6.14 -1.65 16.86
N ALA A 39 5.44 -2.70 17.29
CA ALA A 39 5.81 -3.48 18.48
C ALA A 39 6.78 -4.61 18.12
N GLY A 40 7.64 -4.97 19.07
CA GLY A 40 8.59 -6.08 18.91
C GLY A 40 9.94 -5.63 18.34
N SER A 41 10.31 -6.14 17.17
CA SER A 41 11.66 -5.95 16.60
C SER A 41 11.62 -5.05 15.36
N PRO A 42 12.15 -3.81 15.43
CA PRO A 42 12.22 -2.92 14.28
C PRO A 42 12.96 -3.51 13.08
N LEU A 43 14.04 -4.26 13.33
CA LEU A 43 14.79 -4.96 12.27
C LEU A 43 13.90 -5.97 11.54
N LYS A 44 13.12 -6.78 12.27
CA LYS A 44 12.23 -7.77 11.64
C LYS A 44 11.11 -7.10 10.83
N ILE A 45 10.63 -5.95 11.27
CA ILE A 45 9.64 -5.15 10.50
C ILE A 45 10.26 -4.72 9.16
N ILE A 46 11.46 -4.14 9.18
CA ILE A 46 12.16 -3.72 7.95
C ILE A 46 12.42 -4.92 7.02
N LEU A 47 12.88 -6.06 7.55
CA LEU A 47 13.10 -7.26 6.75
C LEU A 47 11.79 -7.82 6.15
N ALA A 48 10.68 -7.75 6.90
CA ALA A 48 9.38 -8.13 6.39
C ALA A 48 8.90 -7.18 5.28
N MET A 49 9.09 -5.87 5.43
CA MET A 49 8.79 -4.87 4.40
C MET A 49 9.61 -5.12 3.12
N ASP A 50 10.90 -5.44 3.26
CA ASP A 50 11.78 -5.78 2.14
C ASP A 50 11.27 -7.01 1.37
N GLN A 51 10.88 -8.06 2.10
CA GLN A 51 10.29 -9.27 1.52
C GLN A 51 8.96 -8.99 0.80
N MET A 52 8.13 -8.10 1.34
CA MET A 52 6.90 -7.68 0.68
C MET A 52 7.21 -6.96 -0.64
N LEU A 53 8.20 -6.06 -0.65
CA LEU A 53 8.64 -5.35 -1.85
C LEU A 53 9.14 -6.33 -2.91
N GLU A 54 9.93 -7.34 -2.54
CA GLU A 54 10.39 -8.38 -3.46
C GLU A 54 9.23 -9.14 -4.13
N THR A 55 8.13 -9.36 -3.41
CA THR A 55 6.95 -10.08 -3.92
C THR A 55 6.22 -9.30 -5.02
N VAL A 56 6.42 -7.98 -5.10
CA VAL A 56 5.70 -7.08 -6.02
C VAL A 56 6.65 -6.32 -6.95
N ASP A 57 7.78 -6.93 -7.31
CA ASP A 57 8.81 -6.34 -8.18
C ASP A 57 9.30 -4.97 -7.70
N ARG A 58 9.38 -4.80 -6.38
CA ARG A 58 9.79 -3.57 -5.68
C ARG A 58 8.89 -2.35 -5.96
N ASP A 59 7.67 -2.52 -6.49
CA ASP A 59 6.69 -1.43 -6.59
C ASP A 59 5.95 -1.24 -5.25
N PRO A 60 6.25 -0.18 -4.48
CA PRO A 60 5.64 0.02 -3.16
C PRO A 60 4.12 0.18 -3.23
N TYR A 61 3.56 0.64 -4.35
CA TYR A 61 2.12 0.86 -4.48
C TYR A 61 1.31 -0.42 -4.73
N ARG A 62 1.99 -1.55 -4.88
CA ARG A 62 1.37 -2.88 -4.86
C ARG A 62 1.31 -3.48 -3.45
N ILE A 63 1.88 -2.80 -2.47
CA ILE A 63 1.67 -3.07 -1.05
C ILE A 63 0.54 -2.14 -0.58
N VAL A 64 -0.50 -2.71 0.00
CA VAL A 64 -1.66 -1.97 0.50
C VAL A 64 -1.44 -1.67 1.99
N PRO A 65 -1.18 -0.40 2.37
CA PRO A 65 -1.09 0.00 3.76
C PRO A 65 -2.45 -0.03 4.45
N MET A 66 -2.47 -0.20 5.78
CA MET A 66 -3.71 -0.36 6.53
C MET A 66 -4.26 0.94 7.14
N HIS A 67 -3.41 1.93 7.38
CA HIS A 67 -3.77 3.15 8.13
C HIS A 67 -3.52 4.44 7.34
N ASP A 68 -3.38 4.33 6.02
CA ASP A 68 -3.10 5.46 5.14
C ASP A 68 -4.39 6.15 4.69
N THR A 69 -4.63 7.36 5.21
CA THR A 69 -5.79 8.18 4.85
C THR A 69 -5.73 8.70 3.41
N ASN A 70 -4.57 8.63 2.76
CA ASN A 70 -4.31 9.17 1.43
C ASN A 70 -4.46 8.10 0.34
N LEU A 71 -4.95 6.90 0.66
CA LEU A 71 -5.33 5.89 -0.33
C LEU A 71 -6.23 6.44 -1.45
N PRO A 72 -7.25 7.28 -1.16
CA PRO A 72 -8.10 7.87 -2.21
C PRO A 72 -7.38 8.82 -3.17
N ASP A 73 -6.21 9.33 -2.81
CA ASP A 73 -5.42 10.20 -3.68
C ASP A 73 -4.55 9.39 -4.66
N LYS A 74 -4.38 8.09 -4.39
CA LYS A 74 -3.48 7.17 -5.12
C LYS A 74 -4.23 6.17 -5.98
N PHE A 75 -5.48 5.87 -5.64
CA PHE A 75 -6.32 4.87 -6.29
C PHE A 75 -7.71 5.42 -6.61
N PRO A 76 -8.44 4.83 -7.58
CA PRO A 76 -9.85 5.12 -7.79
C PRO A 76 -10.65 4.91 -6.50
N SER A 77 -11.43 5.91 -6.11
CA SER A 77 -12.19 5.89 -4.88
C SER A 77 -13.45 6.72 -4.98
N ARG A 78 -14.45 6.36 -4.16
CA ARG A 78 -15.65 7.18 -3.92
C ARG A 78 -15.85 7.41 -2.43
N ARG A 79 -16.66 8.41 -2.10
CA ARG A 79 -17.17 8.62 -0.74
C ARG A 79 -18.57 8.04 -0.60
N THR A 80 -18.87 7.46 0.56
CA THR A 80 -20.23 7.07 0.92
C THR A 80 -21.01 8.28 1.42
N ALA A 81 -22.34 8.15 1.54
CA ALA A 81 -23.18 9.17 2.16
C ALA A 81 -22.79 9.49 3.62
N ALA A 82 -22.14 8.54 4.31
CA ALA A 82 -21.62 8.72 5.67
C ALA A 82 -20.20 9.33 5.70
N GLY A 83 -19.62 9.69 4.55
CA GLY A 83 -18.29 10.31 4.44
C GLY A 83 -17.11 9.35 4.37
N ASN A 84 -17.32 8.04 4.58
CA ASN A 84 -16.27 7.02 4.48
C ASN A 84 -15.75 6.90 3.05
N ALA A 85 -14.45 6.68 2.88
CA ALA A 85 -13.85 6.38 1.58
C ALA A 85 -13.98 4.88 1.27
N VAL A 86 -14.36 4.56 0.04
CA VAL A 86 -14.25 3.23 -0.55
C VAL A 86 -13.22 3.31 -1.65
N THR A 87 -12.10 2.61 -1.48
CA THR A 87 -10.97 2.65 -2.39
C THR A 87 -10.81 1.33 -3.13
N GLN A 88 -10.69 1.40 -4.45
CA GLN A 88 -10.47 0.24 -5.29
C GLN A 88 -8.97 0.04 -5.55
N ILE A 89 -8.42 -1.03 -4.98
CA ILE A 89 -7.01 -1.39 -5.16
C ILE A 89 -6.74 -2.00 -6.53
N ARG A 90 -7.58 -2.96 -6.96
CA ARG A 90 -7.45 -3.66 -8.24
C ARG A 90 -8.81 -3.94 -8.86
N LEU A 91 -8.91 -3.83 -10.18
CA LEU A 91 -10.04 -4.32 -10.98
C LEU A 91 -9.58 -5.53 -11.80
N ALA A 92 -10.38 -6.59 -11.82
CA ALA A 92 -10.15 -7.68 -12.75
C ALA A 92 -10.48 -7.23 -14.19
N THR A 93 -9.80 -7.81 -15.18
CA THR A 93 -10.07 -7.52 -16.59
C THR A 93 -11.54 -7.83 -16.94
N GLY A 94 -12.22 -6.87 -17.56
CA GLY A 94 -13.63 -6.97 -17.94
C GLY A 94 -14.63 -6.75 -16.80
N ALA A 95 -14.17 -6.50 -15.56
CA ALA A 95 -15.06 -6.14 -14.46
C ALA A 95 -15.44 -4.65 -14.49
N THR A 96 -16.60 -4.32 -13.94
CA THR A 96 -17.10 -2.94 -13.83
C THR A 96 -16.61 -2.29 -12.54
N SER A 97 -16.10 -1.05 -12.62
CA SER A 97 -15.83 -0.23 -11.42
C SER A 97 -17.13 0.28 -10.80
N TYR A 98 -17.20 0.29 -9.47
CA TYR A 98 -18.30 0.90 -8.70
C TYR A 98 -17.83 2.01 -7.76
N VAL A 99 -16.59 2.46 -7.96
CA VAL A 99 -16.03 3.65 -7.34
C VAL A 99 -15.90 4.75 -8.38
#